data_AF-A0A1D6DU73-F1
#
_entry.id   AF-A0A1D6DU73-F1
#
_cell.length_a   1.000
_cell.length_b   1.000
_cell.length_c   1.000
_cell.angle_alpha   90.00
_cell.angle_beta   90.00
_cell.angle_gamma   90.00
#
_symmetry.space_group_name_H-M   'P 1'
#
loop_
_entity.id
_entity.type
_entity.pdbx_description
1 polymer ?
#
loop_
_entity_poly.entity_id
_entity_poly.type
_entity_poly.pdbx_seq_one_letter_code
_entity_poly.pdbx_strand_id
1 'polypeptide(L)'
;MGPDSSPKKLSLKEQRAAYLQWFALADEDGDGRLTGNDALRFFAMSNLSKPELKQVWAIADSKRQGYLGFYEFMTAMQLVSLAQAGNEINQDTLPNADLEKLQLPTMDGLAKKLKKNSGSKVESAIVACHPSEAPTMTASWFNSKSGKKIPLKSVTSIVDGLKKSYIEKLRPLEKTYQFHDFVSPLLTSSDFDAKPMVMLLGQYSTGKTTFIKHLLKTSYPGAHIGPEPTTDRFVVITSGPDERCIPGNTIAVQADMPYSGLSSFGTAFLSKFECSQMPHPLLEHVTFVDTPGVLSGEKQRTQRSYDFTGVTSWFAAKCDLILLLFDPHKLDISDEFKRVIGSLRGHDDKIRIVLNKADQVDAQQLMRVYGALLWSLGKVLNTPEVMRVYIGTMAASASLKNKQKTEIIASIFFLVHSTTSRSGRQRLGRWAWSCSRRNKMTCSRT
;
A
#
# COMPACT_ATOMS: atom_id res chain seq x y z
N MET A 1 31.03 -48.40 -17.74
CA MET A 1 30.04 -47.35 -17.43
C MET A 1 30.72 -46.33 -16.56
N GLY A 2 31.16 -45.21 -17.15
CA GLY A 2 31.72 -44.09 -16.37
C GLY A 2 30.59 -43.39 -15.60
N PRO A 3 30.85 -42.86 -14.39
CA PRO A 3 29.84 -42.10 -13.68
C PRO A 3 29.54 -40.81 -14.46
N ASP A 4 28.31 -40.70 -14.92
CA ASP A 4 27.73 -39.53 -15.57
C ASP A 4 27.73 -38.36 -14.58
N SER A 5 28.76 -37.51 -14.65
CA SER A 5 28.90 -36.30 -13.84
C SER A 5 28.17 -35.14 -14.50
N SER A 6 26.84 -35.21 -14.54
CA SER A 6 26.00 -34.05 -14.86
C SER A 6 25.97 -33.10 -13.65
N PRO A 7 26.18 -31.77 -13.83
CA PRO A 7 26.25 -30.82 -12.72
C PRO A 7 24.90 -30.73 -12.00
N LYS A 8 24.90 -30.96 -10.69
CA LYS A 8 23.71 -30.83 -9.83
C LYS A 8 23.11 -29.42 -9.98
N LYS A 9 21.88 -29.33 -10.48
CA LYS A 9 21.09 -28.08 -10.46
C LYS A 9 20.82 -27.69 -9.01
N LEU A 10 21.45 -26.62 -8.55
CA LEU A 10 21.22 -26.04 -7.22
C LEU A 10 19.91 -25.25 -7.21
N SER A 11 19.15 -25.40 -6.12
CA SER A 11 17.91 -24.64 -5.92
C SER A 11 18.18 -23.15 -5.71
N LEU A 12 17.20 -22.30 -6.01
CA LEU A 12 17.29 -20.85 -5.86
C LEU A 12 17.58 -20.39 -4.41
N LYS A 13 17.20 -21.20 -3.41
CA LYS A 13 17.54 -20.97 -2.00
C LYS A 13 19.01 -21.27 -1.70
N GLU A 14 19.56 -22.33 -2.27
CA GLU A 14 20.98 -22.70 -2.11
C GLU A 14 21.91 -21.71 -2.83
N GLN A 15 21.51 -21.24 -4.02
CA GLN A 15 22.26 -20.21 -4.75
C GLN A 15 22.33 -18.89 -3.96
N ARG A 16 21.20 -18.46 -3.38
CA ARG A 16 21.17 -17.28 -2.49
C ARG A 16 22.06 -17.44 -1.26
N ALA A 17 22.05 -18.61 -0.63
CA ALA A 17 22.91 -18.89 0.52
C ALA A 17 24.40 -18.84 0.15
N ALA A 18 24.78 -19.34 -1.03
CA ALA A 18 26.15 -19.24 -1.54
C ALA A 18 26.55 -17.78 -1.78
N TYR A 19 25.71 -16.98 -2.46
CA TYR A 19 25.98 -15.56 -2.69
C TYR A 19 26.11 -14.76 -1.40
N LEU A 20 25.36 -15.09 -0.37
CA LEU A 20 25.48 -14.46 0.96
C LEU A 20 26.88 -14.70 1.56
N GLN A 21 27.38 -15.93 1.49
CA GLN A 21 28.73 -16.26 1.97
C GLN A 21 29.82 -15.55 1.15
N TRP A 22 29.59 -15.39 -0.15
CA TRP A 22 30.54 -14.74 -1.05
C TRP A 22 30.57 -13.23 -0.83
N PHE A 23 29.41 -12.62 -0.58
CA PHE A 23 29.31 -11.21 -0.23
C PHE A 23 30.07 -10.93 1.07
N ALA A 24 29.88 -11.76 2.10
CA ALA A 24 30.63 -11.64 3.35
C ALA A 24 32.15 -11.87 3.21
N LEU A 25 32.60 -12.52 2.13
CA LEU A 25 34.02 -12.67 1.80
C LEU A 25 34.57 -11.49 0.99
N ALA A 26 33.70 -10.78 0.28
CA ALA A 26 34.05 -9.62 -0.52
C ALA A 26 34.06 -8.34 0.33
N ASP A 27 33.15 -8.26 1.30
CA ASP A 27 33.00 -7.19 2.30
C ASP A 27 33.98 -7.42 3.48
N GLU A 28 35.24 -7.01 3.30
CA GLU A 28 36.30 -7.23 4.30
C GLU A 28 36.10 -6.40 5.58
N ASP A 29 35.39 -5.28 5.49
CA ASP A 29 35.08 -4.35 6.58
C ASP A 29 33.71 -4.58 7.24
N GLY A 30 32.82 -5.36 6.60
CA GLY A 30 31.56 -5.82 7.18
C GLY A 30 30.52 -4.71 7.31
N ASP A 31 30.64 -3.64 6.51
CA ASP A 31 29.75 -2.48 6.54
C ASP A 31 28.50 -2.68 5.65
N GLY A 32 28.44 -3.81 4.94
CA GLY A 32 27.36 -4.17 4.03
C GLY A 32 27.42 -3.46 2.68
N ARG A 33 28.54 -2.82 2.32
CA ARG A 33 28.73 -2.04 1.09
C ARG A 33 30.03 -2.42 0.39
N LEU A 34 29.91 -3.02 -0.80
CA LEU A 34 31.08 -3.37 -1.58
C LEU A 34 31.51 -2.21 -2.48
N THR A 35 32.65 -1.59 -2.18
CA THR A 35 33.18 -0.49 -3.01
C THR A 35 33.66 -0.98 -4.37
N GLY A 36 33.81 -0.06 -5.34
CA GLY A 36 34.30 -0.42 -6.68
C GLY A 36 35.65 -1.14 -6.70
N ASN A 37 36.56 -0.79 -5.78
CA ASN A 37 37.86 -1.44 -5.70
C ASN A 37 37.78 -2.86 -5.12
N ASP A 38 36.91 -3.06 -4.13
CA ASP A 38 36.75 -4.37 -3.48
C ASP A 38 35.95 -5.32 -4.36
N ALA A 39 34.93 -4.81 -5.05
CA ALA A 39 34.19 -5.55 -6.07
C ALA A 39 35.08 -5.97 -7.23
N LEU A 40 35.94 -5.09 -7.75
CA LEU A 40 36.86 -5.45 -8.84
C LEU A 40 37.89 -6.49 -8.40
N ARG A 41 38.38 -6.43 -7.15
CA ARG A 41 39.28 -7.47 -6.60
C ARG A 41 38.58 -8.81 -6.46
N PHE A 42 37.33 -8.81 -6.01
CA PHE A 42 36.53 -10.02 -5.86
C PHE A 42 36.14 -10.62 -7.23
N PHE A 43 35.63 -9.80 -8.14
CA PHE A 43 35.22 -10.24 -9.48
C PHE A 43 36.40 -10.68 -10.35
N ALA A 44 37.62 -10.19 -10.10
CA ALA A 44 38.82 -10.69 -10.79
C ALA A 44 39.03 -12.20 -10.61
N MET A 45 38.44 -12.82 -9.58
CA MET A 45 38.46 -14.27 -9.39
C MET A 45 37.59 -15.03 -10.40
N SER A 46 36.73 -14.36 -11.16
CA SER A 46 35.88 -14.98 -12.18
C SER A 46 36.60 -15.22 -13.51
N ASN A 47 37.89 -14.88 -13.60
CA ASN A 47 38.73 -15.00 -14.79
C ASN A 47 38.19 -14.25 -16.03
N LEU A 48 37.36 -13.24 -15.82
CA LEU A 48 36.88 -12.33 -16.87
C LEU A 48 37.91 -11.22 -17.11
N SER A 49 37.91 -10.65 -18.32
CA SER A 49 38.80 -9.56 -18.66
C SER A 49 38.43 -8.26 -17.91
N LYS A 50 39.41 -7.40 -17.65
CA LYS A 50 39.18 -6.08 -17.00
C LYS A 50 38.07 -5.23 -17.66
N PRO A 51 37.91 -5.17 -19.00
CA PRO A 51 36.81 -4.40 -19.60
C PRO A 51 35.43 -5.01 -19.28
N GLU A 52 35.30 -6.34 -19.29
CA GLU A 52 34.04 -7.03 -18.94
C GLU A 52 33.66 -6.77 -17.48
N LEU A 53 34.63 -6.81 -16.57
CA LEU A 53 34.39 -6.53 -15.14
C LEU A 53 33.91 -5.09 -14.90
N LYS A 54 34.46 -4.12 -15.63
CA LYS A 54 33.97 -2.73 -15.58
C LYS A 54 32.54 -2.60 -16.11
N GLN A 55 32.19 -3.38 -17.14
CA GLN A 55 30.85 -3.42 -17.69
C GLN A 55 29.85 -4.05 -16.72
N VAL A 56 30.22 -5.17 -16.07
CA VAL A 56 29.42 -5.79 -14.99
C VAL A 56 29.19 -4.81 -13.85
N TRP A 57 30.22 -4.10 -13.40
CA TRP A 57 30.10 -3.07 -12.37
C TRP A 57 29.13 -1.95 -12.81
N ALA A 58 29.29 -1.42 -14.02
CA ALA A 58 28.46 -0.32 -14.51
C ALA A 58 26.97 -0.69 -14.62
N ILE A 59 26.67 -1.97 -14.93
CA ILE A 59 25.29 -2.47 -15.01
C ILE A 59 24.73 -2.75 -13.61
N ALA A 60 25.54 -3.30 -12.70
CA ALA A 60 25.14 -3.56 -11.33
C ALA A 60 24.91 -2.26 -10.53
N ASP A 61 25.77 -1.25 -10.68
CA ASP A 61 25.61 0.10 -10.11
C ASP A 61 24.76 1.01 -11.01
N SER A 62 23.57 0.54 -11.39
CA SER A 62 22.63 1.29 -12.23
C SER A 62 22.23 2.65 -11.63
N LYS A 63 22.31 2.80 -10.30
CA LYS A 63 21.98 4.02 -9.56
C LYS A 63 23.17 4.97 -9.38
N ARG A 64 24.39 4.59 -9.83
CA ARG A 64 25.65 5.35 -9.69
C ARG A 64 25.94 5.77 -8.25
N GLN A 65 25.68 4.88 -7.30
CA GLN A 65 25.89 5.13 -5.87
C GLN A 65 27.35 4.94 -5.46
N GLY A 66 28.17 4.29 -6.30
CA GLY A 66 29.61 4.09 -6.05
C GLY A 66 29.93 2.90 -5.14
N TYR A 67 28.92 2.17 -4.68
CA TYR A 67 29.03 0.94 -3.90
C TYR A 67 27.91 -0.04 -4.31
N LEU A 68 28.13 -1.35 -4.13
CA LEU A 68 27.13 -2.39 -4.37
C LEU A 68 26.63 -2.95 -3.03
N GLY A 69 25.32 -2.91 -2.82
CA GLY A 69 24.68 -3.68 -1.76
C GLY A 69 24.53 -5.16 -2.15
N PHE A 70 23.93 -5.96 -1.26
CA PHE A 70 23.76 -7.40 -1.50
C PHE A 70 22.93 -7.72 -2.76
N TYR A 71 21.88 -6.92 -3.05
CA TYR A 71 21.02 -7.16 -4.21
C TYR A 71 21.77 -6.84 -5.51
N GLU A 72 22.46 -5.70 -5.57
CA GLU A 72 23.28 -5.31 -6.70
C GLU A 72 24.47 -6.28 -6.92
N PHE A 73 25.05 -6.81 -5.84
CA PHE A 73 26.04 -7.87 -5.90
C PHE A 73 25.49 -9.17 -6.49
N MET A 74 24.27 -9.59 -6.13
CA MET A 74 23.63 -10.74 -6.75
C MET A 74 23.43 -10.54 -8.26
N THR A 75 23.01 -9.35 -8.68
CA THR A 75 22.91 -8.99 -10.10
C THR A 75 24.28 -9.06 -10.79
N ALA A 76 25.33 -8.55 -10.15
CA ALA A 76 26.70 -8.67 -10.66
C ALA A 76 27.13 -10.14 -10.82
N MET A 77 26.86 -11.01 -9.84
CA MET A 77 27.16 -12.45 -9.92
C MET A 77 26.42 -13.16 -11.05
N GLN A 78 25.17 -12.78 -11.30
CA GLN A 78 24.40 -13.32 -12.42
C GLN A 78 24.98 -12.87 -13.77
N LEU A 79 25.38 -11.61 -13.90
CA LEU A 79 26.05 -11.11 -15.10
C LEU A 79 27.40 -11.81 -15.34
N VAL A 80 28.17 -12.06 -14.28
CA VAL A 80 29.41 -12.84 -14.38
C VAL A 80 29.13 -14.25 -14.88
N SER A 81 28.07 -14.92 -14.38
CA SER A 81 27.70 -16.25 -14.85
C SER A 81 27.28 -16.27 -16.32
N LEU A 82 26.60 -15.21 -16.79
CA LEU A 82 26.22 -15.05 -18.19
C LEU A 82 27.43 -14.82 -19.10
N ALA A 83 28.37 -13.99 -18.64
CA ALA A 83 29.63 -13.72 -19.34
C ALA A 83 30.50 -14.97 -19.44
N GLN A 84 30.59 -15.76 -18.36
CA GLN A 84 31.30 -17.04 -18.37
C GLN A 84 30.66 -18.09 -19.28
N ALA A 85 29.34 -18.03 -19.47
CA ALA A 85 28.62 -18.85 -20.44
C ALA A 85 28.80 -18.38 -21.90
N GLY A 86 29.58 -17.32 -22.14
CA GLY A 86 29.89 -16.80 -23.47
C GLY A 86 28.84 -15.85 -24.06
N ASN A 87 27.90 -15.33 -23.24
CA ASN A 87 26.88 -14.38 -23.70
C ASN A 87 27.37 -12.92 -23.56
N GLU A 88 26.90 -12.05 -24.45
CA GLU A 88 27.21 -10.62 -24.39
C GLU A 88 26.55 -9.93 -23.17
N ILE A 89 27.33 -9.09 -22.49
CA ILE A 89 26.95 -8.41 -21.24
C ILE A 89 26.15 -7.12 -21.57
N ASN A 90 24.89 -7.25 -21.95
CA ASN A 90 24.03 -6.10 -22.29
C ASN A 90 23.00 -5.78 -21.19
N GLN A 91 22.56 -4.52 -21.10
CA GLN A 91 21.62 -4.06 -20.07
C GLN A 91 20.21 -4.68 -20.23
N ASP A 92 19.87 -5.11 -21.44
CA ASP A 92 18.56 -5.65 -21.83
C ASP A 92 18.40 -7.17 -21.67
N THR A 93 19.46 -7.90 -21.29
CA THR A 93 19.42 -9.37 -21.13
C THR A 93 19.00 -9.81 -19.72
N LEU A 94 19.05 -8.93 -18.73
CA LEU A 94 18.68 -9.20 -17.33
C LEU A 94 17.18 -9.45 -17.07
N PRO A 95 16.21 -8.81 -17.75
CA PRO A 95 14.79 -9.08 -17.52
C PRO A 95 14.28 -10.36 -18.20
N ASN A 96 14.99 -10.85 -19.23
CA ASN A 96 14.54 -11.94 -20.10
C ASN A 96 15.25 -13.28 -19.88
N ALA A 97 16.34 -13.32 -19.12
CA ALA A 97 16.99 -14.56 -18.77
C ALA A 97 16.17 -15.28 -17.68
N ASP A 98 15.67 -16.49 -17.98
CA ASP A 98 15.09 -17.41 -17.00
C ASP A 98 16.04 -17.57 -15.80
N LEU A 99 15.78 -16.81 -14.72
CA LEU A 99 16.55 -16.79 -13.47
C LEU A 99 16.74 -18.18 -12.83
N GLU A 100 15.96 -19.16 -13.26
CA GLU A 100 16.01 -20.55 -12.79
C GLU A 100 17.03 -21.44 -13.53
N LYS A 101 17.64 -20.97 -14.63
CA LYS A 101 18.56 -21.78 -15.46
C LYS A 101 20.04 -21.43 -15.29
N LEU A 102 20.39 -20.37 -14.55
CA LEU A 102 21.78 -19.92 -14.40
C LEU A 102 22.55 -20.79 -13.39
N GLN A 103 23.71 -21.30 -13.83
CA GLN A 103 24.66 -21.99 -12.96
C GLN A 103 25.46 -20.96 -12.13
N LEU A 104 25.92 -21.36 -10.94
CA LEU A 104 26.80 -20.52 -10.12
C LEU A 104 28.06 -20.17 -10.93
N PRO A 105 28.53 -18.91 -10.90
CA PRO A 105 29.75 -18.54 -11.59
C PRO A 105 30.95 -19.25 -10.97
N THR A 106 31.89 -19.66 -11.82
CA THR A 106 33.12 -20.31 -11.38
C THR A 106 34.08 -19.23 -10.89
N MET A 107 34.43 -19.27 -9.61
CA MET A 107 35.35 -18.31 -8.99
C MET A 107 36.62 -19.04 -8.54
N ASP A 108 37.75 -18.74 -9.15
CA ASP A 108 39.03 -19.39 -8.86
C ASP A 108 39.53 -19.05 -7.45
N GLY A 109 39.87 -20.08 -6.68
CA GLY A 109 40.41 -19.93 -5.32
C GLY A 109 39.36 -19.66 -4.22
N LEU A 110 38.09 -19.44 -4.56
CA LEU A 110 37.03 -19.17 -3.60
C LEU A 110 36.78 -20.35 -2.65
N ALA A 111 36.82 -21.59 -3.16
CA ALA A 111 36.70 -22.80 -2.35
C ALA A 111 37.86 -22.98 -1.36
N LYS A 112 39.06 -22.47 -1.68
CA LYS A 112 40.22 -22.47 -0.77
C LYS A 112 40.08 -21.38 0.30
N LYS A 113 39.55 -20.19 -0.05
CA LYS A 113 39.25 -19.11 0.91
C LYS A 113 38.16 -19.52 1.91
N LEU A 114 37.09 -20.18 1.45
CA LEU A 114 36.03 -20.73 2.31
C LEU A 114 36.55 -21.77 3.32
N LYS A 115 37.49 -22.64 2.91
CA LYS A 115 38.14 -23.63 3.79
C LYS A 115 39.26 -23.06 4.67
N LYS A 116 39.89 -21.95 4.29
CA LYS A 116 40.94 -21.30 5.09
C LYS A 116 40.35 -20.48 6.24
N ASN A 117 39.17 -19.89 6.04
CA ASN A 117 38.45 -19.19 7.11
C ASN A 117 37.84 -20.15 8.14
N SER A 118 37.60 -21.44 7.83
CA SER A 118 37.08 -22.40 8.83
C SER A 118 38.07 -22.77 9.95
N GLY A 119 39.33 -22.29 9.90
CA GLY A 119 40.36 -22.57 10.93
C GLY A 119 40.77 -21.37 11.79
N SER A 120 40.29 -20.16 11.50
CA SER A 120 40.59 -18.96 12.31
C SER A 120 39.58 -17.87 11.94
N LYS A 121 38.67 -17.57 12.87
CA LYS A 121 37.53 -16.62 12.78
C LYS A 121 36.29 -17.04 11.98
N VAL A 122 35.76 -18.25 12.19
CA VAL A 122 34.38 -18.59 11.72
C VAL A 122 33.40 -18.96 12.84
N GLU A 123 33.84 -19.14 14.09
CA GLU A 123 32.90 -19.30 15.23
C GLU A 123 32.45 -17.98 15.87
N SER A 124 33.03 -16.84 15.47
CA SER A 124 32.67 -15.51 15.99
C SER A 124 31.85 -14.64 15.02
N ALA A 125 31.53 -15.14 13.82
CA ALA A 125 30.67 -14.43 12.86
C ALA A 125 29.21 -14.91 12.87
N ILE A 126 28.89 -15.95 13.64
CA ILE A 126 27.53 -16.50 13.78
C ILE A 126 26.82 -15.92 15.02
N VAL A 127 27.51 -15.15 15.87
CA VAL A 127 27.01 -14.71 17.19
C VAL A 127 26.84 -13.18 17.34
N ALA A 128 27.18 -12.35 16.34
CA ALA A 128 27.14 -10.88 16.48
C ALA A 128 25.93 -10.17 15.83
N CYS A 129 24.78 -10.85 15.72
CA CYS A 129 23.51 -10.22 15.35
C CYS A 129 22.34 -10.71 16.22
N HIS A 130 22.54 -10.70 17.54
CA HIS A 130 21.48 -10.45 18.52
C HIS A 130 22.11 -9.79 19.75
N PRO A 131 21.49 -8.78 20.38
CA PRO A 131 21.96 -8.22 21.63
C PRO A 131 21.56 -9.14 22.80
N SER A 132 22.53 -9.56 23.63
CA SER A 132 22.32 -10.19 24.95
C SER A 132 23.32 -9.58 25.94
N GLU A 133 22.90 -9.14 27.13
CA GLU A 133 22.85 -9.94 28.39
C GLU A 133 21.68 -9.46 29.28
N ALA A 134 21.01 -10.23 30.17
CA ALA A 134 21.27 -11.52 30.87
C ALA A 134 19.94 -12.13 31.45
N PRO A 135 19.90 -13.25 32.22
CA PRO A 135 20.73 -14.46 32.29
C PRO A 135 19.93 -15.79 32.12
N THR A 136 20.70 -16.87 32.07
CA THR A 136 20.45 -18.31 31.84
C THR A 136 19.45 -19.01 32.77
N MET A 137 18.62 -19.92 32.21
CA MET A 137 18.22 -21.18 32.85
C MET A 137 18.02 -22.30 31.81
N THR A 138 18.44 -23.49 32.20
CA THR A 138 18.75 -24.69 31.41
C THR A 138 17.56 -25.39 30.74
N ALA A 139 17.89 -26.05 29.63
CA ALA A 139 17.00 -26.89 28.82
C ALA A 139 16.45 -28.10 29.59
N SER A 140 15.11 -28.19 29.62
CA SER A 140 14.37 -29.45 29.73
C SER A 140 12.94 -29.21 29.27
N TRP A 141 12.68 -29.28 27.95
CA TRP A 141 11.36 -29.67 27.43
C TRP A 141 11.33 -29.88 25.90
N PHE A 142 12.13 -30.82 25.37
CA PHE A 142 11.62 -31.60 24.23
C PHE A 142 10.72 -32.68 24.79
N ASN A 143 9.48 -32.30 25.08
CA ASN A 143 8.40 -33.25 25.22
C ASN A 143 7.18 -32.68 24.48
N SER A 144 6.76 -33.45 23.48
CA SER A 144 5.56 -33.26 22.68
C SER A 144 4.39 -32.76 23.54
N LYS A 145 3.92 -31.53 23.27
CA LYS A 145 2.58 -31.03 23.65
C LYS A 145 2.25 -29.73 22.91
N SER A 146 1.26 -29.84 22.02
CA SER A 146 0.36 -28.80 21.50
C SER A 146 0.82 -27.34 21.60
N GLY A 147 0.97 -26.67 20.45
CA GLY A 147 1.19 -25.23 20.38
C GLY A 147 0.28 -24.46 21.34
N LYS A 148 0.89 -23.77 22.30
CA LYS A 148 0.18 -22.85 23.19
C LYS A 148 -0.37 -21.73 22.34
N LYS A 149 -1.62 -21.90 21.93
CA LYS A 149 -2.51 -20.80 21.57
C LYS A 149 -2.38 -19.75 22.66
N ILE A 150 -2.17 -18.50 22.27
CA ILE A 150 -2.27 -17.34 23.16
C ILE A 150 -3.52 -17.55 24.01
N PRO A 151 -3.46 -17.47 25.35
CA PRO A 151 -4.62 -17.71 26.17
C PRO A 151 -5.71 -16.72 25.75
N LEU A 152 -6.82 -17.25 25.22
CA LEU A 152 -8.02 -16.49 24.84
C LEU A 152 -8.57 -15.63 25.99
N LYS A 153 -8.09 -15.83 27.22
CA LYS A 153 -8.45 -15.08 28.43
C LYS A 153 -7.72 -13.75 28.63
N SER A 154 -6.69 -13.43 27.85
CA SER A 154 -5.85 -12.21 28.05
C SER A 154 -6.06 -11.11 27.01
N VAL A 155 -6.95 -11.34 26.04
CA VAL A 155 -7.22 -10.40 24.95
C VAL A 155 -8.71 -10.11 24.95
N THR A 156 -9.08 -8.88 25.27
CA THR A 156 -10.48 -8.41 25.34
C THR A 156 -11.11 -8.26 23.95
N SER A 157 -10.32 -8.00 22.90
CA SER A 157 -10.75 -7.85 21.51
C SER A 157 -9.69 -8.35 20.51
N ILE A 158 -10.10 -8.85 19.33
CA ILE A 158 -9.18 -9.25 18.25
C ILE A 158 -8.20 -8.12 17.89
N VAL A 159 -8.68 -6.87 17.94
CA VAL A 159 -7.87 -5.66 17.69
C VAL A 159 -6.73 -5.54 18.68
N ASP A 160 -6.96 -5.79 19.97
CA ASP A 160 -5.91 -5.77 21.00
C ASP A 160 -4.85 -6.85 20.73
N GLY A 161 -5.29 -8.02 20.25
CA GLY A 161 -4.40 -9.12 19.87
C GLY A 161 -3.52 -8.78 18.67
N LEU A 162 -4.07 -8.10 17.66
CA LEU A 162 -3.33 -7.62 16.49
C LEU A 162 -2.36 -6.51 16.87
N LYS A 163 -2.81 -5.53 17.68
CA LYS A 163 -1.99 -4.44 18.21
C LYS A 163 -0.80 -4.97 19.01
N LYS A 164 -1.04 -5.94 19.90
CA LYS A 164 0.01 -6.63 20.63
C LYS A 164 0.99 -7.36 19.70
N SER A 165 0.47 -8.09 18.72
CA SER A 165 1.30 -8.83 17.76
C SER A 165 2.17 -7.90 16.91
N TYR A 166 1.64 -6.76 16.48
CA TYR A 166 2.40 -5.73 15.75
C TYR A 166 3.53 -5.18 16.63
N ILE A 167 3.21 -4.74 17.85
CA ILE A 167 4.19 -4.14 18.77
C ILE A 167 5.30 -5.12 19.15
N GLU A 168 4.95 -6.38 19.43
CA GLU A 168 5.92 -7.39 19.90
C GLU A 168 6.77 -7.98 18.77
N LYS A 169 6.20 -8.17 17.57
CA LYS A 169 6.86 -8.95 16.50
C LYS A 169 7.28 -8.10 15.30
N LEU A 170 6.41 -7.21 14.82
CA LEU A 170 6.62 -6.51 13.55
C LEU A 170 7.35 -5.18 13.74
N ARG A 171 6.95 -4.39 14.73
CA ARG A 171 7.53 -3.07 15.04
C ARG A 171 9.04 -3.11 15.30
N PRO A 172 9.61 -4.10 16.02
CA PRO A 172 11.06 -4.19 16.17
C PRO A 172 11.76 -4.40 14.83
N LEU A 173 11.20 -5.24 13.95
CA LEU A 173 11.75 -5.49 12.61
C LEU A 173 11.70 -4.23 11.74
N GLU A 174 10.57 -3.53 11.72
CA GLU A 174 10.43 -2.27 10.96
C GLU A 174 11.45 -1.23 11.40
N LYS A 175 11.72 -1.13 12.71
CA LYS A 175 12.75 -0.22 13.25
C LYS A 175 14.16 -0.66 12.88
N THR A 176 14.47 -1.95 13.04
CA THR A 176 15.80 -2.49 12.73
C THR A 176 16.18 -2.27 11.27
N TYR A 177 15.22 -2.45 10.34
CA TYR A 177 15.45 -2.27 8.91
C TYR A 177 15.04 -0.89 8.38
N GLN A 178 14.74 0.07 9.27
CA GLN A 178 14.31 1.43 8.90
C GLN A 178 13.17 1.47 7.87
N PHE A 179 12.24 0.53 7.93
CA PHE A 179 11.14 0.38 6.96
C PHE A 179 10.33 1.67 6.75
N HIS A 180 10.24 2.48 7.81
CA HIS A 180 9.54 3.77 7.80
C HIS A 180 10.07 4.81 6.81
N ASP A 181 11.35 4.74 6.45
CA ASP A 181 11.96 5.69 5.52
C ASP A 181 11.66 5.35 4.05
N PHE A 182 11.22 4.11 3.79
CA PHE A 182 11.04 3.58 2.43
C PHE A 182 9.58 3.39 2.03
N VAL A 183 8.73 2.94 2.95
CA VAL A 183 7.38 2.47 2.59
C VAL A 183 6.27 3.15 3.39
N SER A 184 6.26 3.00 4.71
CA SER A 184 5.18 3.52 5.55
C SER A 184 5.67 3.88 6.94
N PRO A 185 5.20 5.01 7.53
CA PRO A 185 5.41 5.31 8.93
C PRO A 185 4.97 4.17 9.86
N LEU A 186 5.60 4.09 11.02
CA LEU A 186 5.25 3.12 12.07
C LEU A 186 3.78 3.28 12.48
N LEU A 187 3.07 2.17 12.61
CA LEU A 187 1.69 2.19 13.08
C LEU A 187 1.64 2.59 14.56
N THR A 188 0.72 3.50 14.86
CA THR A 188 0.41 3.98 16.20
C THR A 188 -0.77 3.21 16.78
N SER A 189 -0.99 3.29 18.09
CA SER A 189 -2.20 2.73 18.71
C SER A 189 -3.47 3.27 18.07
N SER A 190 -3.46 4.55 17.69
CA SER A 190 -4.59 5.26 17.10
C SER A 190 -4.95 4.73 15.71
N ASP A 191 -4.02 4.09 15.00
CA ASP A 191 -4.30 3.41 13.74
C ASP A 191 -5.11 2.11 13.94
N PHE A 192 -4.91 1.41 15.06
CA PHE A 192 -5.70 0.21 15.40
C PHE A 192 -7.07 0.55 15.97
N ASP A 193 -7.15 1.66 16.70
CA ASP A 193 -8.37 2.14 17.34
C ASP A 193 -9.21 3.04 16.40
N ALA A 194 -8.69 3.29 15.18
CA ALA A 194 -9.34 4.10 14.17
C ALA A 194 -10.67 3.50 13.71
N LYS A 195 -11.66 4.37 13.48
CA LYS A 195 -12.92 3.98 12.85
C LYS A 195 -12.68 3.67 11.38
N PRO A 196 -13.48 2.77 10.77
CA PRO A 196 -13.40 2.52 9.35
C PRO A 196 -13.48 3.79 8.51
N MET A 197 -12.64 3.90 7.50
CA MET A 197 -12.50 5.08 6.65
C MET A 197 -13.00 4.83 5.23
N VAL A 198 -13.85 5.72 4.74
CA VAL A 198 -14.38 5.71 3.37
C VAL A 198 -13.85 6.93 2.62
N MET A 199 -12.98 6.71 1.64
CA MET A 199 -12.42 7.77 0.79
C MET A 199 -13.23 7.93 -0.48
N LEU A 200 -13.56 9.18 -0.83
CA LEU A 200 -14.19 9.53 -2.10
C LEU A 200 -13.15 10.16 -3.01
N LEU A 201 -12.95 9.59 -4.20
CA LEU A 201 -12.00 10.06 -5.19
C LEU A 201 -12.68 10.22 -6.55
N GLY A 202 -12.29 11.23 -7.32
CA GLY A 202 -12.86 11.49 -8.64
C GLY A 202 -12.58 12.92 -9.11
N GLN A 203 -12.89 13.19 -10.36
CA GLN A 203 -12.67 14.50 -10.98
C GLN A 203 -13.53 15.62 -10.38
N TYR A 204 -13.29 16.86 -10.81
CA TYR A 204 -14.13 18.00 -10.43
C TYR A 204 -15.57 17.81 -10.88
N SER A 205 -16.50 18.32 -10.07
CA SER A 205 -17.94 18.29 -10.35
C SER A 205 -18.57 16.89 -10.44
N THR A 206 -17.87 15.80 -10.10
CA THR A 206 -18.46 14.44 -10.06
C THR A 206 -19.43 14.22 -8.90
N GLY A 207 -19.48 15.15 -7.94
CA GLY A 207 -20.46 15.15 -6.85
C GLY A 207 -20.00 14.43 -5.57
N LYS A 208 -18.69 14.38 -5.28
CA LYS A 208 -18.12 13.81 -4.04
C LYS A 208 -18.71 14.45 -2.78
N THR A 209 -18.57 15.76 -2.63
CA THR A 209 -19.12 16.52 -1.49
C THR A 209 -20.64 16.40 -1.41
N THR A 210 -21.33 16.43 -2.56
CA THR A 210 -22.78 16.21 -2.64
C THR A 210 -23.19 14.81 -2.16
N PHE A 211 -22.40 13.78 -2.49
CA PHE A 211 -22.63 12.40 -2.06
C PHE A 211 -22.55 12.28 -0.54
N ILE A 212 -21.53 12.89 0.08
CA ILE A 212 -21.38 12.88 1.54
C ILE A 212 -22.53 13.64 2.20
N LYS A 213 -22.86 14.83 1.71
CA LYS A 213 -24.03 15.60 2.16
C LYS A 213 -25.33 14.79 2.05
N HIS A 214 -25.48 14.01 0.98
CA HIS A 214 -26.64 13.14 0.79
C HIS A 214 -26.66 11.98 1.79
N LEU A 215 -25.51 11.38 2.11
CA LEU A 215 -25.40 10.31 3.11
C LEU A 215 -25.67 10.80 4.53
N LEU A 216 -25.10 11.96 4.90
CA LEU A 216 -25.30 12.57 6.21
C LEU A 216 -26.69 13.20 6.33
N LYS A 217 -27.35 13.54 5.21
CA LYS A 217 -28.58 14.35 5.15
C LYS A 217 -28.45 15.76 5.72
N THR A 218 -27.23 16.16 6.08
CA THR A 218 -26.84 17.46 6.59
C THR A 218 -25.53 17.89 5.93
N SER A 219 -25.26 19.19 5.90
CA SER A 219 -23.98 19.72 5.47
C SER A 219 -22.97 19.61 6.61
N TYR A 220 -21.70 19.34 6.29
CA TYR A 220 -20.63 19.36 7.27
C TYR A 220 -19.92 20.73 7.26
N PRO A 221 -19.31 21.17 8.39
CA PRO A 221 -18.53 22.39 8.46
C PRO A 221 -17.39 22.43 7.42
N GLY A 222 -17.25 23.55 6.69
CA GLY A 222 -16.24 23.69 5.63
C GLY A 222 -16.66 23.11 4.27
N ALA A 223 -17.85 22.53 4.14
CA ALA A 223 -18.36 22.06 2.87
C ALA A 223 -18.75 23.23 1.95
N HIS A 224 -18.08 23.36 0.81
CA HIS A 224 -18.48 24.28 -0.27
C HIS A 224 -18.89 23.47 -1.50
N ILE A 225 -20.15 23.63 -1.94
CA ILE A 225 -20.66 23.00 -3.16
C ILE A 225 -20.87 24.10 -4.19
N GLY A 226 -20.04 24.13 -5.22
CA GLY A 226 -20.19 25.05 -6.36
C GLY A 226 -19.80 24.40 -7.69
N PRO A 227 -20.19 25.02 -8.82
CA PRO A 227 -19.83 24.54 -10.16
C PRO A 227 -18.34 24.76 -10.49
N GLU A 228 -17.71 25.74 -9.85
CA GLU A 228 -16.27 26.01 -9.92
C GLU A 228 -15.47 25.02 -9.05
N PRO A 229 -14.16 24.83 -9.29
CA PRO A 229 -13.30 24.00 -8.44
C PRO A 229 -13.23 24.58 -7.02
N THR A 230 -14.20 24.19 -6.21
CA THR A 230 -14.50 24.75 -4.89
C THR A 230 -13.81 23.98 -3.77
N THR A 231 -13.58 22.67 -3.97
CA THR A 231 -12.83 21.82 -3.03
C THR A 231 -11.39 21.66 -3.52
N ASP A 232 -10.48 22.47 -2.97
CA ASP A 232 -9.03 22.34 -3.15
C ASP A 232 -8.33 21.69 -1.94
N ARG A 233 -9.10 21.29 -0.92
CA ARG A 233 -8.62 20.69 0.33
C ARG A 233 -9.02 19.23 0.47
N PHE A 234 -8.20 18.47 1.18
CA PHE A 234 -8.59 17.19 1.75
C PHE A 234 -9.35 17.43 3.04
N VAL A 235 -10.59 16.93 3.11
CA VAL A 235 -11.44 17.11 4.29
C VAL A 235 -11.76 15.74 4.90
N VAL A 236 -11.30 15.53 6.13
CA VAL A 236 -11.66 14.36 6.93
C VAL A 236 -12.87 14.70 7.78
N ILE A 237 -13.97 13.97 7.59
CA ILE A 237 -15.24 14.20 8.26
C ILE A 237 -15.43 13.11 9.30
N THR A 238 -15.37 13.50 10.57
CA THR A 238 -15.46 12.58 11.71
C THR A 238 -16.42 13.09 12.77
N SER A 239 -16.79 12.21 13.70
CA SER A 239 -17.68 12.60 14.80
C SER A 239 -16.91 13.40 15.84
N GLY A 240 -17.51 14.50 16.29
CA GLY A 240 -17.04 15.30 17.41
C GLY A 240 -18.22 15.84 18.22
N PRO A 241 -17.96 16.35 19.43
CA PRO A 241 -19.01 16.91 20.29
C PRO A 241 -19.64 18.17 19.69
N ASP A 242 -18.82 18.99 19.03
CA ASP A 242 -19.19 20.28 18.46
C ASP A 242 -18.92 20.33 16.96
N GLU A 243 -19.69 21.15 16.25
CA GLU A 243 -19.45 21.46 14.84
C GLU A 243 -18.26 22.41 14.69
N ARG A 244 -17.13 21.88 14.24
CA ARG A 244 -15.91 22.69 14.07
C ARG A 244 -15.02 22.19 12.94
N CYS A 245 -14.28 23.13 12.35
CA CYS A 245 -13.21 22.85 11.41
C CYS A 245 -11.86 22.97 12.11
N ILE A 246 -11.04 21.93 12.05
CA ILE A 246 -9.70 21.91 12.61
C ILE A 246 -8.70 21.93 11.44
N PRO A 247 -7.69 22.82 11.46
CA PRO A 247 -6.68 22.89 10.42
C PRO A 247 -5.68 21.72 10.49
N GLY A 248 -5.19 21.29 9.33
CA GLY A 248 -4.30 20.13 9.18
C GLY A 248 -3.05 20.15 10.05
N ASN A 249 -2.43 21.32 10.22
CA ASN A 249 -1.27 21.51 11.10
C ASN A 249 -1.54 21.10 12.55
N THR A 250 -2.76 21.27 13.04
CA THR A 250 -3.14 20.89 14.42
C THR A 250 -3.41 19.39 14.50
N ILE A 251 -4.06 18.83 13.48
CA ILE A 251 -4.46 17.42 13.43
C ILE A 251 -3.24 16.49 13.30
N ALA A 252 -2.20 16.92 12.57
CA ALA A 252 -0.99 16.13 12.42
C ALA A 252 -0.20 15.94 13.73
N VAL A 253 -0.44 16.79 14.74
CA VAL A 253 0.24 16.70 16.05
C VAL A 253 -0.62 15.95 17.08
N GLN A 254 -1.92 15.81 16.81
CA GLN A 254 -2.87 15.14 17.68
C GLN A 254 -2.64 13.63 17.71
N ALA A 255 -2.20 13.11 18.86
CA ALA A 255 -1.90 11.69 19.04
C ALA A 255 -3.15 10.80 19.09
N ASP A 256 -4.32 11.37 19.40
CA ASP A 256 -5.61 10.70 19.41
C ASP A 256 -6.11 10.34 18.00
N MET A 257 -5.60 11.02 16.97
CA MET A 257 -6.02 10.86 15.59
C MET A 257 -4.96 10.13 14.74
N PRO A 258 -5.35 9.26 13.77
CA PRO A 258 -4.42 8.47 12.96
C PRO A 258 -3.78 9.26 11.80
N TYR A 259 -3.57 10.57 11.97
CA TYR A 259 -3.13 11.50 10.92
C TYR A 259 -1.73 12.06 11.12
N SER A 260 -1.00 11.60 12.15
CA SER A 260 0.36 12.04 12.43
C SER A 260 1.32 11.82 11.26
N GLY A 261 1.17 10.70 10.54
CA GLY A 261 1.97 10.39 9.36
C GLY A 261 1.83 11.38 8.20
N LEU A 262 0.81 12.25 8.20
CA LEU A 262 0.66 13.27 7.15
C LEU A 262 1.65 14.43 7.29
N SER A 263 2.35 14.55 8.43
CA SER A 263 3.38 15.58 8.62
C SER A 263 4.55 15.44 7.65
N SER A 264 4.82 14.23 7.14
CA SER A 264 5.88 13.95 6.17
C SER A 264 5.68 14.64 4.83
N PHE A 265 4.43 14.96 4.46
CA PHE A 265 4.11 15.69 3.22
C PHE A 265 4.35 17.20 3.33
N GLY A 266 4.74 17.69 4.50
CA GLY A 266 5.13 19.07 4.74
C GLY A 266 3.98 20.07 4.89
N THR A 267 4.33 21.32 5.19
CA THR A 267 3.38 22.38 5.52
C THR A 267 2.49 22.79 4.34
N ALA A 268 3.00 22.66 3.10
CA ALA A 268 2.25 22.93 1.88
C ALA A 268 0.97 22.07 1.80
N PHE A 269 1.09 20.77 2.07
CA PHE A 269 -0.05 19.87 2.13
C PHE A 269 -0.93 20.14 3.36
N LEU A 270 -0.34 20.29 4.54
CA LEU A 270 -1.10 20.49 5.79
C LEU A 270 -1.99 21.74 5.75
N SER A 271 -1.59 22.78 5.00
CA SER A 271 -2.42 23.97 4.75
C SER A 271 -3.67 23.71 3.89
N LYS A 272 -3.66 22.62 3.13
CA LYS A 272 -4.75 22.12 2.28
C LYS A 272 -5.40 20.86 2.88
N PHE A 273 -5.14 20.57 4.15
CA PHE A 273 -5.75 19.47 4.89
C PHE A 273 -6.59 20.03 6.04
N GLU A 274 -7.79 19.49 6.22
CA GLU A 274 -8.76 19.97 7.20
C GLU A 274 -9.52 18.77 7.80
N CYS A 275 -9.83 18.83 9.10
CA CYS A 275 -10.77 17.89 9.72
C CYS A 275 -12.03 18.64 10.10
N SER A 276 -13.14 18.19 9.54
CA SER A 276 -14.48 18.65 9.88
C SER A 276 -15.06 17.70 10.93
N GLN A 277 -15.30 18.22 12.13
CA GLN A 277 -15.93 17.48 13.22
C GLN A 277 -17.37 17.93 13.36
N MET A 278 -18.29 16.96 13.50
CA MET A 278 -19.69 17.27 13.84
C MET A 278 -20.37 16.09 14.55
N PRO A 279 -21.35 16.35 15.44
CA PRO A 279 -22.10 15.28 16.08
C PRO A 279 -23.07 14.66 15.07
N HIS A 280 -22.81 13.41 14.66
CA HIS A 280 -23.72 12.69 13.77
C HIS A 280 -23.69 11.17 14.03
N PRO A 281 -24.85 10.47 14.13
CA PRO A 281 -24.90 9.05 14.45
C PRO A 281 -24.14 8.14 13.47
N LEU A 282 -24.07 8.53 12.18
CA LEU A 282 -23.26 7.78 11.20
C LEU A 282 -21.76 7.96 11.48
N LEU A 283 -21.33 9.17 11.83
CA LEU A 283 -19.92 9.50 12.05
C LEU A 283 -19.36 8.92 13.35
N GLU A 284 -20.23 8.50 14.27
CA GLU A 284 -19.84 7.71 15.44
C GLU A 284 -19.18 6.38 15.03
N HIS A 285 -19.49 5.87 13.83
CA HIS A 285 -19.06 4.55 13.39
C HIS A 285 -18.20 4.54 12.13
N VAL A 286 -18.23 5.59 11.30
CA VAL A 286 -17.44 5.68 10.07
C VAL A 286 -16.87 7.08 9.91
N THR A 287 -15.69 7.18 9.32
CA THR A 287 -15.07 8.46 8.94
C THR A 287 -15.07 8.57 7.43
N PHE A 288 -15.43 9.74 6.90
CA PHE A 288 -15.37 10.01 5.46
C PHE A 288 -14.17 10.88 5.13
N VAL A 289 -13.54 10.62 3.99
CA VAL A 289 -12.46 11.45 3.44
C VAL A 289 -12.94 12.02 2.11
N ASP A 290 -13.22 13.32 2.07
CA ASP A 290 -13.50 14.06 0.84
C ASP A 290 -12.18 14.54 0.25
N THR A 291 -11.85 14.06 -0.94
CA THR A 291 -10.62 14.47 -1.64
C THR A 291 -10.92 15.61 -2.61
N PRO A 292 -9.96 16.51 -2.89
CA PRO A 292 -10.15 17.51 -3.92
C PRO A 292 -10.30 16.84 -5.28
N GLY A 293 -11.00 17.50 -6.21
CA GLY A 293 -11.18 16.97 -7.56
C GLY A 293 -9.85 16.69 -8.25
N VAL A 294 -9.73 15.58 -8.98
CA VAL A 294 -8.56 15.38 -9.84
C VAL A 294 -8.66 16.30 -11.05
N LEU A 295 -7.59 17.06 -11.32
CA LEU A 295 -7.57 18.05 -12.41
C LEU A 295 -7.42 17.33 -13.76
N SER A 296 -7.97 17.93 -14.81
CA SER A 296 -7.74 17.49 -16.19
C SER A 296 -6.74 18.44 -16.86
N GLY A 297 -5.50 17.98 -17.02
CA GLY A 297 -4.48 18.65 -17.84
C GLY A 297 -3.26 19.19 -17.08
N GLU A 298 -2.12 19.23 -17.77
CA GLU A 298 -0.79 19.50 -17.21
C GLU A 298 -0.64 20.93 -16.62
N LYS A 299 -1.35 21.92 -17.17
CA LYS A 299 -1.26 23.33 -16.71
C LYS A 299 -1.88 23.58 -15.33
N GLN A 300 -2.80 22.73 -14.89
CA GLN A 300 -3.38 22.83 -13.55
C GLN A 300 -2.59 21.98 -12.53
N ARG A 301 -1.85 20.98 -13.01
CA ARG A 301 -0.96 20.16 -12.17
C ARG A 301 0.14 20.97 -11.49
N THR A 302 0.67 21.99 -12.18
CA THR A 302 1.67 22.93 -11.62
C THR A 302 1.11 23.84 -10.52
N GLN A 303 -0.21 23.88 -10.29
CA GLN A 303 -0.78 24.66 -9.19
C GLN A 303 -0.73 23.95 -7.83
N ARG A 304 -0.48 22.62 -7.79
CA ARG A 304 -0.36 21.90 -6.52
C ARG A 304 1.08 21.93 -6.03
N SER A 305 1.29 22.56 -4.88
CA SER A 305 2.58 22.62 -4.18
C SER A 305 2.93 21.36 -3.39
N TYR A 306 2.15 20.28 -3.53
CA TYR A 306 2.31 19.03 -2.78
C TYR A 306 2.05 17.81 -3.68
N ASP A 307 2.60 16.66 -3.28
CA ASP A 307 2.40 15.39 -4.00
C ASP A 307 1.00 14.81 -3.74
N PHE A 308 0.07 15.11 -4.64
CA PHE A 308 -1.29 14.57 -4.57
C PHE A 308 -1.35 13.04 -4.68
N THR A 309 -0.46 12.44 -5.48
CA THR A 309 -0.45 10.98 -5.69
C THR A 309 -0.01 10.27 -4.42
N GLY A 310 1.09 10.73 -3.82
CA GLY A 310 1.61 10.18 -2.56
C GLY A 310 0.60 10.30 -1.41
N VAL A 311 -0.04 11.46 -1.25
CA VAL A 311 -1.08 11.66 -0.23
C VAL A 311 -2.26 10.71 -0.46
N THR A 312 -2.72 10.58 -1.71
CA THR A 312 -3.84 9.69 -2.04
C THR A 312 -3.50 8.23 -1.77
N SER A 313 -2.26 7.80 -2.09
CA SER A 313 -1.76 6.46 -1.79
C SER A 313 -1.70 6.20 -0.27
N TRP A 314 -1.27 7.21 0.52
CA TRP A 314 -1.27 7.13 1.98
C TRP A 314 -2.67 6.94 2.55
N PHE A 315 -3.67 7.70 2.08
CA PHE A 315 -5.05 7.50 2.49
C PHE A 315 -5.59 6.16 2.00
N ALA A 316 -5.24 5.76 0.78
CA ALA A 316 -5.63 4.48 0.23
C ALA A 316 -5.15 3.32 1.11
N ALA A 317 -3.91 3.36 1.64
CA ALA A 317 -3.41 2.34 2.54
C ALA A 317 -4.25 2.20 3.82
N LYS A 318 -4.76 3.32 4.36
CA LYS A 318 -5.53 3.33 5.61
C LYS A 318 -7.05 3.19 5.44
N CYS A 319 -7.59 3.45 4.26
CA CYS A 319 -9.03 3.35 4.03
C CYS A 319 -9.49 1.91 3.87
N ASP A 320 -10.72 1.62 4.29
CA ASP A 320 -11.36 0.31 4.13
C ASP A 320 -12.24 0.25 2.87
N LEU A 321 -12.65 1.41 2.36
CA LEU A 321 -13.46 1.53 1.14
C LEU A 321 -13.05 2.77 0.36
N ILE A 322 -12.83 2.62 -0.94
CA ILE A 322 -12.47 3.70 -1.85
C ILE A 322 -13.57 3.81 -2.91
N LEU A 323 -14.31 4.91 -2.90
CA LEU A 323 -15.35 5.21 -3.87
C LEU A 323 -14.76 6.06 -5.00
N LEU A 324 -14.67 5.49 -6.21
CA LEU A 324 -14.29 6.21 -7.42
C LEU A 324 -15.53 6.77 -8.12
N LEU A 325 -15.74 8.09 -8.04
CA LEU A 325 -16.90 8.77 -8.63
C LEU A 325 -16.57 9.30 -10.03
N PHE A 326 -17.43 8.94 -10.99
CA PHE A 326 -17.39 9.38 -12.38
C PHE A 326 -18.70 10.06 -12.78
N ASP A 327 -18.60 11.04 -13.67
CA ASP A 327 -19.73 11.70 -14.31
C ASP A 327 -19.84 11.21 -15.78
N PRO A 328 -20.92 10.52 -16.18
CA PRO A 328 -21.13 10.02 -17.53
C PRO A 328 -21.08 11.08 -18.61
N HIS A 329 -21.48 12.32 -18.29
CA HIS A 329 -21.48 13.42 -19.25
C HIS A 329 -20.07 13.94 -19.52
N LYS A 330 -19.16 13.84 -18.54
CA LYS A 330 -17.77 14.34 -18.59
C LYS A 330 -16.77 13.22 -18.30
N LEU A 331 -16.98 12.05 -18.90
CA LEU A 331 -16.06 10.93 -18.71
C LEU A 331 -14.75 11.19 -19.45
N ASP A 332 -13.78 11.82 -18.77
CA ASP A 332 -12.42 11.99 -19.27
C ASP A 332 -11.42 11.39 -18.28
N ILE A 333 -10.75 10.30 -18.64
CA ILE A 333 -9.74 9.69 -17.76
C ILE A 333 -8.38 10.33 -18.10
N SER A 334 -8.14 11.50 -17.50
CA SER A 334 -6.89 12.25 -17.63
C SER A 334 -5.68 11.42 -17.17
N ASP A 335 -4.49 11.74 -17.66
CA ASP A 335 -3.27 11.03 -17.27
C ASP A 335 -2.93 11.21 -15.78
N GLU A 336 -3.30 12.36 -15.19
CA GLU A 336 -3.22 12.56 -13.75
C GLU A 336 -4.14 11.56 -13.02
N PHE A 337 -5.38 11.39 -13.48
CA PHE A 337 -6.28 10.45 -12.84
C PHE A 337 -5.85 8.99 -13.02
N LYS A 338 -5.29 8.62 -14.18
CA LYS A 338 -4.65 7.30 -14.38
C LYS A 338 -3.50 7.08 -13.41
N ARG A 339 -2.65 8.09 -13.19
CA ARG A 339 -1.53 8.02 -12.24
C ARG A 339 -2.03 7.81 -10.82
N VAL A 340 -3.07 8.54 -10.42
CA VAL A 340 -3.68 8.40 -9.08
C VAL A 340 -4.29 7.01 -8.92
N ILE A 341 -5.05 6.51 -9.90
CA ILE A 341 -5.59 5.15 -9.86
C ILE A 341 -4.46 4.11 -9.84
N GLY A 342 -3.38 4.34 -10.58
CA GLY A 342 -2.17 3.51 -10.53
C GLY A 342 -1.52 3.43 -9.15
N SER A 343 -1.61 4.50 -8.35
CA SER A 343 -1.13 4.52 -6.95
C SER A 343 -2.02 3.76 -5.97
N LEU A 344 -3.22 3.36 -6.40
CA LEU A 344 -4.15 2.51 -5.63
C LEU A 344 -3.94 1.02 -5.90
N ARG A 345 -2.98 0.63 -6.74
CA ARG A 345 -2.70 -0.78 -7.05
C ARG A 345 -2.33 -1.55 -5.78
N GLY A 346 -2.86 -2.76 -5.62
CA GLY A 346 -2.71 -3.56 -4.41
C GLY A 346 -3.79 -3.29 -3.36
N HIS A 347 -4.71 -2.37 -3.65
CA HIS A 347 -5.88 -2.02 -2.86
C HIS A 347 -7.18 -2.15 -3.66
N ASP A 348 -7.16 -2.96 -4.72
CA ASP A 348 -8.24 -3.08 -5.71
C ASP A 348 -9.52 -3.69 -5.10
N ASP A 349 -9.38 -4.54 -4.07
CA ASP A 349 -10.46 -5.22 -3.36
C ASP A 349 -11.41 -4.26 -2.63
N LYS A 350 -10.90 -3.12 -2.19
CA LYS A 350 -11.67 -2.05 -1.54
C LYS A 350 -12.15 -0.94 -2.47
N ILE A 351 -11.82 -1.01 -3.77
CA ILE A 351 -12.28 -0.02 -4.74
C ILE A 351 -13.72 -0.34 -5.20
N ARG A 352 -14.58 0.67 -5.24
CA ARG A 352 -15.93 0.60 -5.82
C ARG A 352 -16.15 1.79 -6.74
N ILE A 353 -16.62 1.53 -7.95
CA ILE A 353 -16.86 2.57 -8.96
C ILE A 353 -18.30 3.05 -8.84
N VAL A 354 -18.51 4.36 -8.87
CA VAL A 354 -19.84 4.98 -8.88
C VAL A 354 -19.95 5.90 -10.10
N LEU A 355 -20.84 5.55 -11.02
CA LEU A 355 -21.29 6.44 -12.10
C LEU A 355 -22.44 7.28 -11.57
N ASN A 356 -22.09 8.49 -11.12
CA ASN A 356 -23.05 9.48 -10.61
C ASN A 356 -23.78 10.17 -11.76
N LYS A 357 -24.89 10.87 -11.53
CA LYS A 357 -25.62 11.65 -12.56
C LYS A 357 -26.03 10.86 -13.81
N ALA A 358 -26.28 9.56 -13.66
CA ALA A 358 -26.69 8.70 -14.78
C ALA A 358 -28.06 9.10 -15.38
N ASP A 359 -28.85 9.91 -14.68
CA ASP A 359 -30.09 10.51 -15.16
C ASP A 359 -29.89 11.58 -16.25
N GLN A 360 -28.68 12.13 -16.37
CA GLN A 360 -28.37 13.19 -17.33
C GLN A 360 -28.01 12.66 -18.73
N VAL A 361 -27.93 11.33 -18.89
CA VAL A 361 -27.55 10.68 -20.14
C VAL A 361 -28.60 9.65 -20.55
N ASP A 362 -28.82 9.51 -21.86
CA ASP A 362 -29.70 8.48 -22.40
C ASP A 362 -29.12 7.08 -22.18
N ALA A 363 -29.98 6.05 -22.17
CA ALA A 363 -29.60 4.66 -21.96
C ALA A 363 -28.52 4.18 -22.94
N GLN A 364 -28.60 4.58 -24.21
CA GLN A 364 -27.58 4.21 -25.20
C GLN A 364 -26.23 4.86 -24.90
N GLN A 365 -26.23 6.14 -24.54
CA GLN A 365 -25.02 6.87 -24.18
C GLN A 365 -24.41 6.31 -22.90
N LEU A 366 -25.23 5.98 -21.90
CA LEU A 366 -24.81 5.37 -20.66
C LEU A 366 -24.10 4.04 -20.88
N MET A 367 -24.61 3.17 -21.76
CA MET A 367 -23.95 1.90 -22.10
C MET A 367 -22.60 2.11 -22.79
N ARG A 368 -22.48 3.13 -23.66
CA ARG A 368 -21.20 3.50 -24.30
C ARG A 368 -20.19 4.01 -23.27
N VAL A 369 -20.60 4.91 -22.39
CA VAL A 369 -19.77 5.45 -21.31
C VAL A 369 -19.33 4.34 -20.36
N TYR A 370 -20.24 3.45 -19.99
CA TYR A 370 -19.96 2.29 -19.14
C TYR A 370 -18.89 1.38 -19.76
N GLY A 371 -19.02 1.05 -21.04
CA GLY A 371 -18.03 0.28 -21.79
C GLY A 371 -16.67 0.98 -21.85
N ALA A 372 -16.66 2.28 -22.17
CA ALA A 372 -15.44 3.08 -22.24
C ALA A 372 -14.72 3.19 -20.88
N LEU A 373 -15.48 3.33 -19.80
CA LEU A 373 -14.97 3.35 -18.42
C LEU A 373 -14.29 2.03 -18.06
N LEU A 374 -14.98 0.90 -18.25
CA LEU A 374 -14.43 -0.42 -17.92
C LEU A 374 -13.21 -0.75 -18.78
N TRP A 375 -13.24 -0.42 -20.07
CA TRP A 375 -12.09 -0.58 -20.96
C TRP A 375 -10.87 0.20 -20.47
N SER A 376 -11.07 1.45 -20.08
CA SER A 376 -10.00 2.32 -19.62
C SER A 376 -9.46 1.89 -18.25
N LEU A 377 -10.35 1.54 -17.32
CA LEU A 377 -9.96 1.06 -15.99
C LEU A 377 -9.27 -0.30 -16.05
N GLY A 378 -9.70 -1.20 -16.94
CA GLY A 378 -9.04 -2.49 -17.15
C GLY A 378 -7.57 -2.32 -17.55
N LYS A 379 -7.26 -1.34 -18.40
CA LYS A 379 -5.87 -1.01 -18.77
C LYS A 379 -5.05 -0.46 -17.61
N VAL A 380 -5.66 0.31 -16.71
CA VAL A 380 -4.94 1.01 -15.63
C VAL A 380 -4.75 0.11 -14.41
N LEU A 381 -5.77 -0.65 -14.01
CA LEU A 381 -5.72 -1.51 -12.82
C LEU A 381 -4.97 -2.82 -13.10
N ASN A 382 -5.04 -3.33 -14.33
CA ASN A 382 -4.39 -4.58 -14.74
C ASN A 382 -4.72 -5.77 -13.81
N THR A 383 -5.96 -5.81 -13.30
CA THR A 383 -6.49 -6.91 -12.49
C THR A 383 -7.39 -7.81 -13.34
N PRO A 384 -7.33 -9.15 -13.16
CA PRO A 384 -8.24 -10.05 -13.86
C PRO A 384 -9.69 -9.94 -13.36
N GLU A 385 -9.89 -9.38 -12.16
CA GLU A 385 -11.20 -9.20 -11.56
C GLU A 385 -11.91 -7.94 -12.09
N VAL A 386 -13.17 -8.10 -12.47
CA VAL A 386 -14.01 -6.99 -12.94
C VAL A 386 -14.54 -6.22 -11.74
N MET A 387 -14.18 -4.95 -11.64
CA MET A 387 -14.66 -4.10 -10.56
C MET A 387 -16.16 -3.83 -10.67
N ARG A 388 -16.86 -3.91 -9.54
CA ARG A 388 -18.28 -3.62 -9.48
C ARG A 388 -18.53 -2.12 -9.66
N VAL A 389 -19.39 -1.79 -10.63
CA VAL A 389 -19.81 -0.43 -10.95
C VAL A 389 -21.24 -0.22 -10.48
N TYR A 390 -21.47 0.88 -9.76
CA TYR A 390 -22.79 1.30 -9.32
C TYR A 390 -23.25 2.49 -10.16
N ILE A 391 -24.44 2.39 -10.71
CA ILE A 391 -25.02 3.41 -11.60
C ILE A 391 -26.18 4.09 -10.88
N GLY A 392 -26.14 5.42 -10.75
CA GLY A 392 -27.28 6.18 -10.27
C GLY A 392 -26.96 7.59 -9.82
N THR A 393 -28.03 8.36 -9.55
CA THR A 393 -27.92 9.76 -9.16
C THR A 393 -27.94 9.92 -7.65
N MET A 394 -26.87 10.50 -7.11
CA MET A 394 -26.64 10.60 -5.67
C MET A 394 -26.90 12.02 -5.14
N ALA A 395 -27.98 12.64 -5.60
CA ALA A 395 -28.46 13.95 -5.14
C ALA A 395 -29.75 13.81 -4.30
N ALA A 396 -30.02 14.82 -3.46
CA ALA A 396 -31.17 14.87 -2.55
C ALA A 396 -32.53 14.91 -3.27
N SER A 397 -32.59 15.44 -4.49
CA SER A 397 -33.81 15.53 -5.30
C SER A 397 -34.18 14.23 -6.04
N ALA A 398 -33.28 13.25 -6.10
CA ALA A 398 -33.52 12.02 -6.83
C ALA A 398 -34.38 11.06 -5.99
N SER A 399 -35.70 11.17 -6.13
CA SER A 399 -36.70 10.19 -5.68
C SER A 399 -36.61 8.92 -6.56
N LEU A 400 -35.47 8.22 -6.54
CA LEU A 400 -35.36 6.93 -7.21
C LEU A 400 -35.04 5.84 -6.18
N LYS A 401 -35.96 4.86 -6.13
CA LYS A 401 -35.87 3.56 -5.45
C LYS A 401 -34.74 2.73 -6.08
N ASN A 402 -33.50 3.20 -6.02
CA ASN A 402 -32.42 2.58 -6.76
C ASN A 402 -31.75 1.50 -5.89
N LYS A 403 -32.00 0.22 -6.21
CA LYS A 403 -31.45 -0.95 -5.50
C LYS A 403 -29.93 -0.85 -5.31
N GLN A 404 -29.22 -0.30 -6.30
CA GLN A 404 -27.78 -0.11 -6.27
C GLN A 404 -27.32 0.98 -5.28
N LYS A 405 -28.11 2.05 -5.09
CA LYS A 405 -27.86 3.06 -4.04
C LYS A 405 -27.96 2.43 -2.67
N THR A 406 -28.97 1.59 -2.45
CA THR A 406 -29.12 0.82 -1.21
C THR A 406 -27.98 -0.17 -1.01
N GLU A 407 -27.41 -0.76 -2.06
CA GLU A 407 -26.27 -1.67 -1.95
C GLU A 407 -24.96 -0.94 -1.58
N ILE A 408 -24.68 0.24 -2.13
CA ILE A 408 -23.52 1.05 -1.73
C ILE A 408 -23.66 1.46 -0.27
N ILE A 409 -24.84 1.97 0.08
CA ILE A 409 -25.18 2.34 1.45
C ILE A 409 -25.07 1.11 2.36
N ALA A 410 -25.56 -0.04 1.94
CA ALA A 410 -25.44 -1.29 2.68
C ALA A 410 -23.99 -1.75 2.80
N SER A 411 -23.13 -1.51 1.81
CA SER A 411 -21.70 -1.82 1.86
C SER A 411 -20.99 -0.94 2.90
N ILE A 412 -21.30 0.36 2.91
CA ILE A 412 -20.83 1.30 3.95
C ILE A 412 -21.37 0.89 5.33
N PHE A 413 -22.64 0.52 5.44
CA PHE A 413 -23.23 0.06 6.69
C PHE A 413 -22.74 -1.33 7.10
N PHE A 414 -22.35 -2.20 6.17
CA PHE A 414 -21.77 -3.50 6.48
C PHE A 414 -20.41 -3.31 7.15
N LEU A 415 -19.61 -2.35 6.67
CA LEU A 415 -18.40 -1.86 7.32
C LEU A 415 -18.65 -1.44 8.78
N VAL A 416 -19.80 -0.81 9.04
CA VAL A 416 -20.23 -0.42 10.39
C VAL A 416 -20.71 -1.62 11.22
N HIS A 417 -21.40 -2.60 10.61
CA HIS A 417 -21.94 -3.75 11.33
C HIS A 417 -20.89 -4.81 11.69
N SER A 418 -19.81 -4.92 10.91
CA SER A 418 -18.67 -5.78 11.23
C SER A 418 -17.88 -5.27 12.45
N THR A 419 -17.91 -3.96 12.71
CA THR A 419 -17.19 -3.31 13.81
C THR A 419 -18.03 -3.11 15.09
N THR A 420 -19.36 -3.26 15.03
CA THR A 420 -20.26 -2.92 16.15
C THR A 420 -20.69 -4.11 17.04
N SER A 421 -20.59 -3.92 18.36
CA SER A 421 -21.10 -4.81 19.43
C SER A 421 -22.60 -5.15 19.28
N ARG A 422 -23.03 -6.28 19.86
CA ARG A 422 -24.41 -6.82 19.83
C ARG A 422 -25.50 -5.80 20.21
N SER A 423 -25.23 -4.81 21.08
CA SER A 423 -26.22 -3.80 21.46
C SER A 423 -26.36 -2.67 20.43
N GLY A 424 -25.25 -2.27 19.77
CA GLY A 424 -25.26 -1.27 18.69
C GLY A 424 -25.94 -1.78 17.41
N ARG A 425 -25.91 -3.11 17.16
CA ARG A 425 -26.67 -3.76 16.08
C ARG A 425 -28.18 -3.48 16.16
N GLN A 426 -28.75 -3.34 17.37
CA GLN A 426 -30.18 -3.05 17.51
C GLN A 426 -30.54 -1.59 17.23
N ARG A 427 -29.64 -0.63 17.49
CA ARG A 427 -29.87 0.80 17.19
C ARG A 427 -29.65 1.10 15.71
N LEU A 428 -28.57 0.59 15.12
CA LEU A 428 -28.29 0.71 13.68
C LEU A 428 -29.30 -0.08 12.83
N GLY A 429 -29.65 -1.29 13.26
CA GLY A 429 -30.71 -2.08 12.66
C GLY A 429 -32.02 -1.31 12.64
N ARG A 430 -32.44 -0.70 13.76
CA ARG A 430 -33.64 0.17 13.82
C ARG A 430 -33.53 1.42 12.94
N TRP A 431 -32.35 2.02 12.78
CA TRP A 431 -32.15 3.17 11.91
C TRP A 431 -32.21 2.81 10.42
N ALA A 432 -31.52 1.74 10.00
CA ALA A 432 -31.59 1.19 8.65
C ALA A 432 -33.02 0.73 8.32
N TRP A 433 -33.71 0.10 9.27
CA TRP A 433 -35.10 -0.29 9.14
C TRP A 433 -36.06 0.91 9.17
N SER A 434 -35.77 1.99 9.90
CA SER A 434 -36.55 3.24 9.90
C SER A 434 -36.40 4.01 8.58
N CYS A 435 -35.18 4.07 8.03
CA CYS A 435 -34.91 4.54 6.66
C CYS A 435 -35.64 3.68 5.62
N SER A 436 -35.71 2.35 5.81
CA SER A 436 -36.43 1.44 4.92
C SER A 436 -37.96 1.49 5.07
N ARG A 437 -38.51 1.71 6.29
CA ARG A 437 -39.96 1.76 6.58
C ARG A 437 -40.59 3.10 6.25
N ARG A 438 -39.92 4.23 6.45
CA ARG A 438 -40.45 5.54 6.01
C ARG A 438 -40.59 5.62 4.49
N ASN A 439 -39.84 4.81 3.73
CA ASN A 439 -40.00 4.64 2.28
C ASN A 439 -41.13 3.68 1.85
N LYS A 440 -41.84 3.04 2.79
CA LYS A 440 -42.99 2.15 2.48
C LYS A 440 -44.36 2.77 2.80
N MET A 441 -44.42 3.98 3.35
CA MET A 441 -45.68 4.67 3.69
C MET A 441 -46.15 5.64 2.60
N THR A 442 -46.22 5.20 1.34
CA THR A 442 -47.12 5.76 0.30
C THR A 442 -47.32 4.70 -0.77
N CYS A 443 -47.99 3.62 -0.38
CA CYS A 443 -48.59 2.68 -1.32
C CYS A 443 -49.89 2.18 -0.67
N SER A 444 -50.87 3.07 -0.61
CA SER A 444 -52.24 2.71 -0.26
C SER A 444 -53.17 3.35 -1.29
N ARG A 445 -53.72 2.47 -2.13
CA ARG A 445 -55.02 2.57 -2.84
C ARG A 445 -55.30 3.89 -3.57
N THR A 446 -55.16 3.83 -4.89
CA THR A 446 -56.28 3.90 -5.87
C THR A 446 -55.75 3.48 -7.22
#